data_AF-A0A7M7NFC6-F1
#
_entry.id   AF-A0A7M7NFC6-F1
#
_cell.length_a   1.000
_cell.length_b   1.000
_cell.length_c   1.000
_cell.angle_alpha   90.00
_cell.angle_beta   90.00
_cell.angle_gamma   90.00
#
_symmetry.space_group_name_H-M   'P 1'
#
loop_
_entity.id
_entity.type
_entity.pdbx_description
1 polymer ?
#
loop_
_entity_poly.entity_id
_entity_poly.type
_entity_poly.pdbx_seq_one_letter_code
_entity_poly.pdbx_strand_id
1 'polypeptide(L)'
;MEGKRFEDIVRILIYVQLFLTSVCGAEYLDVRLVNGSNNASGRVEVSYNGTWGTVCDDGWDLNDANVVCKMLGFFDASSAPGMAAYGAGYGEIHLDEVDCTGSESSLEDCIKSEFGVHNCDHSEDAGVTCRGTMTVCLIFFNSTYRY
;
A
#
# COMPACT_ATOMS: atom_id res chain seq x y z
N MET A 1 5.83 -48.84 19.60
CA MET A 1 5.54 -48.31 18.24
C MET A 1 4.91 -46.92 18.38
N GLU A 2 5.60 -46.00 19.04
CA GLU A 2 5.07 -44.67 19.42
C GLU A 2 5.86 -43.50 18.81
N GLY A 3 6.99 -43.77 18.14
CA GLY A 3 7.85 -42.73 17.58
C GLY A 3 7.46 -42.27 16.17
N LYS A 4 6.81 -43.11 15.34
CA LYS A 4 6.49 -42.73 13.95
C LYS A 4 5.41 -41.65 13.86
N ARG A 5 4.37 -41.76 14.71
CA ARG A 5 3.25 -40.81 14.74
C ARG A 5 3.66 -39.41 15.21
N PHE A 6 4.65 -39.30 16.09
CA PHE A 6 5.17 -38.01 16.55
C PHE A 6 6.02 -37.34 15.46
N GLU A 7 6.92 -38.08 14.82
CA GLU A 7 7.72 -37.58 13.69
C GLU A 7 6.85 -37.15 12.48
N ASP A 8 5.77 -37.88 12.19
CA ASP A 8 4.83 -37.54 11.12
C ASP A 8 4.03 -36.26 11.43
N ILE A 9 3.63 -36.06 12.70
CA ILE A 9 2.97 -34.83 13.16
C ILE A 9 3.94 -33.65 13.10
N VAL A 10 5.20 -33.84 13.54
CA VAL A 10 6.23 -32.79 13.47
C VAL A 10 6.52 -32.41 12.02
N ARG A 11 6.56 -33.36 11.08
CA ARG A 11 6.67 -33.08 9.64
C ARG A 11 5.47 -32.28 9.11
N ILE A 12 4.25 -32.68 9.44
CA ILE A 12 3.04 -31.94 9.02
C ILE A 12 3.04 -30.53 9.60
N LEU A 13 3.39 -30.34 10.87
CA LEU A 13 3.46 -29.03 11.51
C LEU A 13 4.58 -28.15 10.93
N ILE A 14 5.74 -28.72 10.59
CA ILE A 14 6.82 -28.00 9.88
C ILE A 14 6.34 -27.62 8.47
N TYR A 15 5.67 -28.51 7.74
CA TYR A 15 5.10 -28.18 6.42
C TYR A 15 4.01 -27.12 6.51
N VAL A 16 3.11 -27.19 7.51
CA VAL A 16 2.07 -26.16 7.75
C VAL A 16 2.70 -24.84 8.19
N GLN A 17 3.73 -24.86 9.04
CA GLN A 17 4.49 -23.67 9.43
C GLN A 17 5.21 -23.06 8.22
N LEU A 18 5.85 -23.87 7.37
CA LEU A 18 6.51 -23.43 6.13
C LEU A 18 5.50 -22.88 5.10
N PHE A 19 4.32 -23.50 5.00
CA PHE A 19 3.24 -23.03 4.14
C PHE A 19 2.63 -21.72 4.67
N LEU A 20 2.44 -21.59 6.00
CA LEU A 20 1.97 -20.35 6.63
C LEU A 20 3.01 -19.21 6.56
N THR A 21 4.30 -19.51 6.69
CA THR A 21 5.37 -18.53 6.44
C THR A 21 5.49 -18.15 4.95
N SER A 22 4.96 -18.97 4.05
CA SER A 22 4.89 -18.65 2.62
C SER A 22 3.70 -17.76 2.26
N VAL A 23 2.75 -17.52 3.18
CA VAL A 23 1.63 -16.57 2.98
C VAL A 23 1.89 -15.22 3.65
N CYS A 24 2.94 -15.08 4.48
CA CYS A 24 3.36 -13.77 5.00
C CYS A 24 4.33 -13.01 4.07
N GLY A 25 4.51 -13.52 2.85
CA GLY A 25 5.24 -12.90 1.76
C GLY A 25 4.42 -12.94 0.48
N ALA A 26 3.14 -12.54 0.55
CA ALA A 26 2.55 -11.97 -0.65
C ALA A 26 3.40 -10.74 -0.99
N GLU A 27 3.93 -10.68 -2.20
CA GLU A 27 4.54 -9.50 -2.83
C GLU A 27 3.46 -8.41 -2.96
N TYR A 28 2.91 -7.96 -1.83
CA TYR A 28 1.86 -6.95 -1.77
C TYR A 28 2.53 -5.59 -1.88
N LEU A 29 2.03 -4.77 -2.79
CA LEU A 29 2.53 -3.41 -2.95
C LEU A 29 2.31 -2.63 -1.64
N ASP A 30 3.40 -2.30 -0.95
CA ASP A 30 3.36 -1.46 0.25
C ASP A 30 3.53 0.02 -0.13
N VAL A 31 2.97 0.93 0.67
CA VAL A 31 2.97 2.37 0.37
C VAL A 31 3.41 3.16 1.59
N ARG A 32 4.21 4.22 1.36
CA ARG A 32 4.57 5.20 2.39
C ARG A 32 4.53 6.62 1.84
N LEU A 33 4.38 7.58 2.75
CA LEU A 33 4.46 9.00 2.45
C LEU A 33 5.77 9.58 2.99
N VAL A 34 6.49 10.32 2.14
CA VAL A 34 7.78 10.93 2.47
C VAL A 34 7.72 12.45 2.29
N ASN A 35 8.46 13.19 3.13
CA ASN A 35 8.59 14.66 3.06
C ASN A 35 7.29 15.47 3.19
N GLY A 36 6.23 14.88 3.76
CA GLY A 36 5.07 15.63 4.21
C GLY A 36 5.30 16.38 5.52
N SER A 37 4.36 17.28 5.84
CA SER A 37 4.35 17.99 7.13
C SER A 37 3.83 17.14 8.29
N ASN A 38 3.17 16.03 7.97
CA ASN A 38 2.58 15.06 8.90
C ASN A 38 2.49 13.68 8.23
N ASN A 39 1.91 12.70 8.93
CA ASN A 39 1.74 11.33 8.43
C ASN A 39 0.62 11.17 7.39
N ALA A 40 -0.14 12.23 7.09
CA ALA A 40 -1.26 12.23 6.16
C ALA A 40 -0.91 13.00 4.87
N SER A 41 0.35 13.36 4.65
CA SER A 41 0.78 14.05 3.43
C SER A 41 2.18 13.62 3.05
N GLY A 42 2.53 13.75 1.78
CA GLY A 42 3.88 13.49 1.29
C GLY A 42 3.92 12.98 -0.14
N ARG A 43 5.14 12.83 -0.67
CA ARG A 43 5.42 12.10 -1.90
C ARG A 43 5.05 10.64 -1.69
N VAL A 44 4.40 10.04 -2.68
CA VAL A 44 4.04 8.62 -2.66
C VAL A 44 5.27 7.81 -3.06
N GLU A 45 5.65 6.88 -2.20
CA GLU A 45 6.62 5.84 -2.54
C GLU A 45 5.98 4.47 -2.34
N VAL A 46 6.23 3.57 -3.28
CA VAL A 46 5.70 2.19 -3.28
C VAL A 46 6.84 1.19 -3.19
N SER A 47 6.61 0.06 -2.53
CA SER A 47 7.57 -1.04 -2.45
C SER A 47 7.15 -2.17 -3.38
N TYR A 48 7.99 -2.48 -4.36
CA TYR A 48 7.78 -3.57 -5.33
C TYR A 48 9.04 -4.44 -5.40
N ASN A 49 8.92 -5.77 -5.28
CA ASN A 49 10.06 -6.70 -5.23
C ASN A 49 11.15 -6.32 -4.20
N GLY A 50 10.75 -5.70 -3.08
CA GLY A 50 11.64 -5.28 -2.01
C GLY A 50 12.43 -3.98 -2.26
N THR A 51 12.18 -3.26 -3.36
CA THR A 51 12.75 -1.93 -3.61
C THR A 51 11.69 -0.84 -3.51
N TRP A 52 12.04 0.28 -2.87
CA TRP A 52 11.20 1.46 -2.84
C TRP A 52 11.45 2.32 -4.08
N GLY A 53 10.37 2.82 -4.68
CA GLY A 53 10.40 3.73 -5.82
C GLY A 53 9.23 4.70 -5.78
N THR A 54 9.28 5.72 -6.61
CA THR A 54 8.26 6.77 -6.67
C THR A 54 7.17 6.44 -7.68
N VAL A 55 6.16 7.30 -7.76
CA VAL A 55 5.04 7.22 -8.70
C VAL A 55 5.07 8.47 -9.56
N CYS A 56 4.95 8.35 -10.88
CA CYS A 56 4.83 9.50 -11.78
C CYS A 56 3.46 10.18 -11.65
N ASP A 57 3.41 11.49 -11.92
CA ASP A 57 2.19 12.30 -11.89
C ASP A 57 1.39 12.31 -13.21
N ASP A 58 1.87 11.65 -14.26
CA ASP A 58 1.12 11.46 -15.50
C ASP A 58 -0.14 10.61 -15.23
N GLY A 59 -1.30 11.23 -15.46
CA GLY A 59 -2.61 10.63 -15.13
C GLY A 59 -3.02 10.72 -13.65
N TRP A 60 -2.11 11.12 -12.76
CA TRP A 60 -2.32 11.13 -11.31
C TRP A 60 -3.44 12.08 -10.87
N ASP A 61 -4.50 11.51 -10.32
CA ASP A 61 -5.70 12.23 -9.92
C ASP A 61 -6.17 11.90 -8.50
N LEU A 62 -7.33 12.45 -8.14
CA LEU A 62 -7.88 12.29 -6.79
C LEU A 62 -8.34 10.86 -6.50
N ASN A 63 -8.71 10.07 -7.51
CA ASN A 63 -9.07 8.66 -7.37
C ASN A 63 -7.85 7.82 -7.02
N ASP A 64 -6.70 8.08 -7.65
CA ASP A 64 -5.44 7.38 -7.33
C ASP A 64 -4.99 7.72 -5.91
N ALA A 65 -5.02 9.01 -5.57
CA ALA A 65 -4.73 9.47 -4.23
C ALA A 65 -5.69 8.87 -3.18
N ASN A 66 -6.96 8.68 -3.52
CA ASN A 66 -7.94 8.04 -2.64
C ASN A 66 -7.56 6.60 -2.33
N VAL A 67 -7.06 5.84 -3.31
CA VAL A 67 -6.59 4.46 -3.09
C VAL A 67 -5.40 4.47 -2.14
N VAL A 68 -4.40 5.32 -2.37
CA VAL A 68 -3.25 5.49 -1.46
C VAL A 68 -3.70 5.82 -0.03
N CYS A 69 -4.60 6.79 0.12
CA CYS A 69 -5.08 7.19 1.44
C CYS A 69 -5.80 6.04 2.15
N LYS A 70 -6.59 5.23 1.44
CA LYS A 70 -7.24 4.04 2.01
C LYS A 70 -6.25 2.95 2.39
N MET A 71 -5.23 2.69 1.56
CA MET A 71 -4.14 1.76 1.88
C MET A 71 -3.44 2.14 3.19
N LEU A 72 -3.29 3.45 3.43
CA LEU A 72 -2.68 4.02 4.64
C LEU A 72 -3.67 4.17 5.82
N GLY A 73 -4.94 3.76 5.67
CA GLY A 73 -5.94 3.81 6.74
C GLY A 73 -6.59 5.19 6.94
N PHE A 74 -6.56 6.06 5.94
CA PHE A 74 -7.31 7.32 5.90
C PHE A 74 -8.63 7.15 5.14
N PHE A 75 -9.60 8.02 5.44
CA PHE A 75 -10.96 7.92 4.89
C PHE A 75 -10.96 8.21 3.38
N ASP A 76 -10.30 9.29 2.97
CA ASP A 76 -10.14 9.70 1.58
C ASP A 76 -8.97 10.68 1.41
N ALA A 77 -8.68 11.04 0.16
CA ALA A 77 -7.73 12.08 -0.22
C ALA A 77 -8.41 13.44 -0.29
N SER A 78 -7.71 14.47 0.17
CA SER A 78 -8.06 15.88 -0.08
C SER A 78 -7.40 16.45 -1.33
N SER A 79 -6.24 15.92 -1.73
CA SER A 79 -5.50 16.37 -2.90
C SER A 79 -4.53 15.33 -3.44
N ALA A 80 -4.25 15.43 -4.73
CA ALA A 80 -3.31 14.62 -5.50
C ALA A 80 -2.26 15.54 -6.18
N PRO A 81 -1.32 16.14 -5.43
CA PRO A 81 -0.31 17.00 -6.03
C PRO A 81 0.72 16.21 -6.85
N GLY A 82 1.06 16.71 -8.03
CA GLY A 82 2.19 16.26 -8.85
C GLY A 82 3.41 17.18 -8.73
N MET A 83 4.24 17.18 -9.77
CA MET A 83 5.39 18.06 -9.99
C MET A 83 6.34 18.11 -8.81
N ALA A 84 6.55 16.95 -8.16
CA ALA A 84 7.40 16.81 -6.99
C ALA A 84 7.08 17.86 -5.89
N ALA A 85 5.81 18.13 -5.62
CA ALA A 85 5.38 19.14 -4.64
C ALA A 85 5.92 18.89 -3.22
N TYR A 86 6.18 17.63 -2.86
CA TYR A 86 6.84 17.22 -1.61
C TYR A 86 8.35 16.97 -1.77
N GLY A 87 8.93 17.52 -2.83
CA GLY A 87 10.30 17.30 -3.27
C GLY A 87 10.46 16.05 -4.10
N ALA A 88 11.47 16.06 -4.97
CA ALA A 88 11.87 14.92 -5.78
C ALA A 88 12.36 13.76 -4.90
N GLY A 89 12.06 12.55 -5.34
CA GLY A 89 12.62 11.31 -4.84
C GLY A 89 13.94 10.98 -5.51
N TYR A 90 14.31 9.70 -5.43
CA TYR A 90 15.52 9.16 -6.02
C TYR A 90 15.31 7.67 -6.30
N GLY A 91 16.08 7.13 -7.25
CA GLY A 91 16.08 5.70 -7.54
C GLY A 91 15.10 5.35 -8.65
N GLU A 92 14.30 4.31 -8.43
CA GLU A 92 13.35 3.79 -9.41
C GLU A 92 12.03 4.58 -9.35
N ILE A 93 11.41 4.80 -10.51
CA ILE A 93 10.01 5.22 -10.62
C ILE A 93 9.23 3.94 -10.95
N HIS A 94 8.42 3.47 -10.02
CA HIS A 94 7.78 2.16 -10.11
C HIS A 94 6.49 2.17 -10.91
N LEU A 95 5.72 3.26 -10.80
CA LEU A 95 4.39 3.38 -11.38
C LEU A 95 4.26 4.61 -12.27
N ASP A 96 3.51 4.47 -13.34
CA ASP A 96 3.18 5.51 -14.31
C ASP A 96 1.80 5.23 -14.94
N GLU A 97 1.16 6.29 -15.45
CA GLU A 97 -0.21 6.30 -16.00
C GLU A 97 -1.22 5.57 -15.10
N VAL A 98 -1.19 5.84 -13.79
CA VAL A 98 -2.12 5.23 -12.84
C VAL A 98 -3.52 5.79 -13.10
N ASP A 99 -4.48 4.89 -13.30
CA ASP A 99 -5.89 5.21 -13.60
C ASP A 99 -6.79 4.33 -12.72
N CYS A 100 -6.90 4.72 -11.45
CA CYS A 100 -7.78 4.09 -10.49
C CYS A 100 -9.22 4.61 -10.63
N THR A 101 -10.20 3.74 -10.40
CA THR A 101 -11.61 4.14 -10.20
C THR A 101 -11.85 4.78 -8.83
N GLY A 102 -10.90 4.63 -7.90
CA GLY A 102 -10.97 5.09 -6.52
C GLY A 102 -11.60 4.08 -5.56
N SER A 103 -11.98 2.91 -6.06
CA SER A 103 -12.64 1.83 -5.30
C SER A 103 -11.72 0.65 -4.97
N GLU A 104 -10.54 0.63 -5.56
CA GLU A 104 -9.51 -0.37 -5.41
C GLU A 104 -8.97 -0.43 -3.98
N SER A 105 -8.51 -1.62 -3.59
CA SER A 105 -7.83 -1.84 -2.31
C SER A 105 -6.36 -1.47 -2.34
N SER A 106 -5.73 -1.53 -3.53
CA SER A 106 -4.31 -1.28 -3.75
C SER A 106 -4.06 -0.62 -5.09
N LEU A 107 -2.97 0.14 -5.21
CA LEU A 107 -2.50 0.64 -6.51
C LEU A 107 -2.15 -0.50 -7.49
N GLU A 108 -1.86 -1.70 -6.96
CA GLU A 108 -1.63 -2.89 -7.79
C GLU A 108 -2.88 -3.35 -8.55
N ASP A 109 -4.08 -2.97 -8.09
CA ASP A 109 -5.37 -3.32 -8.70
C ASP A 109 -5.82 -2.30 -9.76
N CYS A 110 -5.21 -1.11 -9.79
CA CYS A 110 -5.54 -0.06 -10.76
C CYS A 110 -4.96 -0.38 -12.14
N ILE A 111 -5.58 0.20 -13.18
CA ILE A 111 -4.97 0.28 -14.51
C ILE A 111 -3.73 1.17 -14.38
N LYS A 112 -2.62 0.74 -14.98
CA LYS A 112 -1.32 1.40 -14.94
C LYS A 112 -0.39 0.77 -15.97
N SER A 113 0.71 1.45 -16.26
CA SER A 113 1.80 0.87 -17.03
C SER A 113 2.48 -0.29 -16.29
N GLU A 114 3.26 -1.10 -17.03
CA GLU A 114 4.08 -2.13 -16.41
C GLU A 114 5.06 -1.51 -15.40
N PHE A 115 5.33 -2.20 -14.29
CA PHE A 115 6.23 -1.69 -13.26
C PHE A 115 7.59 -1.28 -13.83
N GLY A 116 8.03 -0.05 -13.53
CA GLY A 116 9.28 0.51 -14.03
C GLY A 116 9.26 0.96 -15.50
N VAL A 117 8.14 0.82 -16.19
CA VAL A 117 7.94 1.39 -17.54
C VAL A 117 7.30 2.76 -17.38
N HIS A 118 8.10 3.79 -17.63
CA HIS A 118 7.67 5.19 -17.56
C HIS A 118 8.49 6.05 -18.53
N ASN A 119 7.99 7.25 -18.83
CA ASN A 119 8.73 8.31 -19.53
C ASN A 119 9.11 9.49 -18.63
N CYS A 120 8.83 9.39 -17.32
CA CYS A 120 8.98 10.48 -16.37
C CYS A 120 10.39 10.60 -15.75
N ASP A 121 10.66 11.75 -15.13
CA ASP A 121 11.76 11.96 -14.19
C ASP A 121 11.26 12.35 -12.78
N HIS A 122 12.16 12.47 -11.79
CA HIS A 122 11.76 12.76 -10.40
C HIS A 122 11.21 14.18 -10.17
N SER A 123 11.20 15.06 -11.18
CA SER A 123 10.45 16.31 -11.11
C SER A 123 8.94 16.10 -11.25
N GLU A 124 8.53 14.90 -11.69
CA GLU A 124 7.15 14.47 -11.90
C GLU A 124 6.66 13.52 -10.80
N ASP A 125 7.38 13.42 -9.67
CA ASP A 125 6.96 12.52 -8.59
C ASP A 125 5.63 12.99 -7.96
N ALA A 126 4.68 12.06 -7.91
CA ALA A 126 3.35 12.24 -7.36
C ALA A 126 3.34 12.24 -5.82
N GLY A 127 2.37 12.95 -5.27
CA GLY A 127 2.12 13.07 -3.84
C GLY A 127 0.63 13.01 -3.50
N VAL A 128 0.34 12.96 -2.20
CA VAL A 128 -1.03 13.00 -1.68
C VAL A 128 -1.13 13.88 -0.45
N THR A 129 -2.33 14.39 -0.19
CA THR A 129 -2.77 14.75 1.16
C THR A 129 -4.05 13.97 1.46
N CYS A 130 -4.04 13.21 2.55
CA CYS A 130 -5.16 12.45 3.06
C CYS A 130 -5.93 13.24 4.11
N ARG A 131 -7.21 12.91 4.27
CA ARG A 131 -8.07 13.48 5.32
C ARG A 131 -8.91 12.39 5.98
N GLY A 132 -9.20 12.62 7.26
CA GLY A 132 -9.93 11.68 8.10
C GLY A 132 -9.14 10.41 8.38
N THR A 133 -9.04 10.00 9.64
CA THR A 133 -8.57 8.64 9.93
C THR A 133 -9.75 7.67 9.76
N MET A 134 -9.52 6.51 9.17
CA MET A 134 -10.48 5.41 9.25
C MET A 134 -10.51 4.94 10.70
N THR A 135 -11.33 5.60 11.50
CA THR A 135 -11.72 5.04 12.79
C THR A 135 -12.58 3.84 12.44
N VAL A 136 -11.99 2.63 12.44
CA VAL A 136 -12.78 1.40 12.58
C VAL A 136 -13.75 1.69 13.72
N CYS A 137 -15.04 1.52 13.46
CA CYS A 137 -16.08 1.77 14.43
C CYS A 137 -15.86 0.86 15.66
N LEU A 138 -14.99 1.27 16.59
CA LEU A 138 -14.87 0.69 17.93
C LEU A 138 -16.08 1.11 18.80
N ILE A 139 -16.99 1.93 18.25
CA ILE A 139 -18.24 2.33 18.90
C ILE A 139 -19.40 1.33 18.73
N PHE A 140 -19.17 0.09 18.27
CA PHE A 140 -20.15 -1.01 18.40
C PHE A 140 -19.81 -2.14 19.39
N PHE A 141 -18.74 -2.03 20.20
CA PHE A 141 -18.56 -2.91 21.38
C PHE A 141 -18.87 -2.19 22.71
N ASN A 142 -19.80 -1.23 22.70
CA ASN A 142 -20.37 -0.73 23.95
C ASN A 142 -21.88 -0.48 23.87
N SER A 143 -22.61 -1.48 23.34
CA SER A 143 -24.05 -1.58 23.55
C SER A 143 -24.36 -2.81 24.41
N THR A 144 -24.46 -2.57 25.72
CA THR A 144 -25.23 -3.32 26.71
C THR A 144 -25.32 -4.85 26.57
N TYR A 145 -24.44 -5.56 27.29
CA TYR A 145 -24.81 -6.83 27.93
C TYR A 145 -24.70 -6.66 29.45
N ARG A 146 -25.80 -6.22 30.06
CA ARG A 146 -26.11 -6.55 31.46
C ARG A 146 -27.00 -7.79 31.42
N TYR A 147 -26.53 -8.88 32.01
CA TYR A 147 -27.38 -9.96 32.49
C TYR A 147 -27.93 -9.58 33.88
#